data_AF-A0A0G2SSN7-F1
#
_entry.id   AF-A0A0G2SSN7-F1
#
_cell.length_a   1.000
_cell.length_b   1.000
_cell.length_c   1.000
_cell.angle_alpha   90.00
_cell.angle_beta   90.00
_cell.angle_gamma   90.00
#
_symmetry.space_group_name_H-M   'P 1'
#
loop_
_entity.id
_entity.type
_entity.pdbx_description
1 polymer ?
#
loop_
_entity_poly.entity_id
_entity_poly.type
_entity_poly.pdbx_seq_one_letter_code
_entity_poly.pdbx_strand_id
1 'polypeptide(L)'
;TYDLNGKNTYVLDPDDWKGALNAARTCLSELKVDAWGGWAYINMDPDCGSLREFLEPAASVLDPFELGKMRYKWRQWAVYP
;
A
#
# COMPACT_ATOMS: atom_id res chain seq x y z
N THR A 1 -15.51 -4.08 11.81
CA THR A 1 -15.40 -3.64 10.39
C THR A 1 -14.41 -2.50 10.30
N TYR A 2 -13.83 -2.22 9.13
CA TYR A 2 -12.80 -1.19 8.98
C TYR A 2 -13.23 -0.12 7.97
N ASP A 3 -12.76 1.11 8.16
CA ASP A 3 -12.84 2.16 7.13
C ASP A 3 -11.64 2.12 6.17
N LEU A 4 -11.61 3.03 5.20
CA LEU A 4 -10.53 3.14 4.21
C LEU A 4 -9.18 3.56 4.82
N ASN A 5 -9.17 4.10 6.03
CA ASN A 5 -7.96 4.47 6.75
C ASN A 5 -7.47 3.34 7.66
N GLY A 6 -8.11 2.17 7.61
CA GLY A 6 -7.75 1.03 8.46
C GLY A 6 -8.17 1.18 9.93
N LYS A 7 -9.00 2.16 10.27
CA LYS A 7 -9.57 2.29 11.61
C LYS A 7 -10.71 1.29 11.77
N ASN A 8 -10.71 0.55 12.88
CA ASN A 8 -11.83 -0.30 13.23
C ASN A 8 -13.04 0.56 13.63
N THR A 9 -14.13 0.39 12.89
CA THR A 9 -15.40 1.10 13.06
C THR A 9 -16.44 0.29 13.82
N TYR A 10 -16.20 -1.00 14.06
CA TYR A 10 -17.15 -1.87 14.74
C TYR A 10 -16.48 -3.05 15.45
N VAL A 11 -16.74 -3.14 16.75
CA VAL A 11 -16.40 -4.26 17.63
C VAL A 11 -17.71 -4.87 18.12
N LEU A 12 -17.90 -6.16 17.90
CA LEU A 12 -19.04 -6.90 18.43
C LEU A 12 -18.87 -7.07 19.95
N ASP A 13 -19.91 -6.77 20.71
CA ASP A 13 -20.01 -6.92 22.17
C ASP A 13 -18.76 -6.38 22.93
N PRO A 14 -18.49 -5.06 22.85
CA PRO A 14 -17.27 -4.46 23.41
C PRO A 14 -17.10 -4.67 24.93
N ASP A 15 -18.20 -4.86 25.66
CA ASP A 15 -18.21 -5.06 27.11
C ASP A 15 -17.56 -6.40 27.53
N ASP A 16 -17.68 -7.45 26.71
CA ASP A 16 -17.06 -8.76 26.96
C ASP A 16 -15.54 -8.68 27.05
N TRP A 17 -14.97 -7.70 26.33
CA TRP A 17 -13.53 -7.48 26.25
C TRP A 17 -12.98 -6.64 27.41
N LYS A 18 -13.84 -6.10 28.29
CA LYS A 18 -13.42 -5.34 29.49
C LYS A 18 -12.39 -4.24 29.19
N GLY A 19 -12.55 -3.55 28.06
CA GLY A 19 -11.63 -2.49 27.60
C GLY A 19 -10.30 -2.97 27.02
N ALA A 20 -10.07 -4.28 26.87
CA ALA A 20 -8.83 -4.83 26.31
C ALA A 20 -8.66 -4.53 24.80
N LEU A 21 -9.78 -4.43 24.07
CA LEU A 21 -9.82 -3.99 22.68
C LEU A 21 -9.86 -2.46 22.63
N ASN A 22 -8.75 -1.85 22.23
CA ASN A 22 -8.63 -0.42 22.04
C ASN A 22 -8.21 -0.10 20.60
N ALA A 23 -8.28 1.18 20.21
CA ALA A 23 -8.01 1.60 18.83
C ALA A 23 -6.62 1.14 18.31
N ALA A 24 -5.58 1.22 19.13
CA ALA A 24 -4.23 0.82 18.76
C ALA A 24 -4.04 -0.70 18.60
N ARG A 25 -4.91 -1.51 19.22
CA ARG A 25 -4.86 -2.98 19.15
C ARG A 25 -5.85 -3.57 18.14
N THR A 26 -6.76 -2.74 17.65
CA THR A 26 -7.84 -3.16 16.76
C THR A 26 -7.72 -2.54 15.38
N CYS A 27 -6.83 -1.58 15.14
CA CYS A 27 -6.55 -1.03 13.82
C CYS A 27 -5.80 -2.04 12.94
N LEU A 28 -5.86 -1.81 11.62
CA LEU A 28 -4.97 -2.51 10.69
C LEU A 28 -3.52 -2.05 10.90
N SER A 29 -2.57 -2.91 10.56
CA SER A 29 -1.15 -2.54 10.56
C SER A 29 -0.89 -1.42 9.57
N GLU A 30 -0.18 -0.38 10.02
CA GLU A 30 0.28 0.69 9.14
C GLU A 30 1.39 0.18 8.22
N LEU A 31 1.39 0.67 6.98
CA LEU A 31 2.36 0.31 5.95
C LEU A 31 2.95 1.59 5.38
N LYS A 32 4.24 1.57 5.03
CA LYS A 32 4.86 2.64 4.25
C LYS A 32 4.50 2.40 2.78
N VAL A 33 3.86 3.38 2.17
CA VAL A 33 3.40 3.30 0.78
C VAL A 33 3.92 4.52 0.02
N ASP A 34 4.44 4.27 -1.18
CA ASP A 34 4.88 5.31 -2.11
C ASP A 34 4.61 4.85 -3.55
N ALA A 35 4.73 5.74 -4.52
CA ALA A 35 4.46 5.46 -5.92
C ALA A 35 5.59 5.95 -6.84
N TRP A 36 6.01 5.08 -7.76
CA TRP A 36 6.99 5.43 -8.79
C TRP A 36 6.74 4.63 -10.07
N GLY A 37 7.00 5.25 -11.23
CA GLY A 37 6.90 4.55 -12.52
C GLY A 37 5.52 4.00 -12.88
N GLY A 38 4.44 4.46 -12.25
CA GLY A 38 3.07 3.95 -12.44
C GLY A 38 2.68 2.77 -11.54
N TRP A 39 3.51 2.43 -10.56
CA TRP A 39 3.27 1.34 -9.61
C TRP A 39 3.14 1.87 -8.19
N ALA A 40 2.35 1.17 -7.37
CA ALA A 40 2.33 1.35 -5.92
C ALA A 40 3.35 0.40 -5.28
N TYR A 41 4.18 0.93 -4.40
CA TYR A 41 5.15 0.19 -3.61
C TYR A 41 4.71 0.17 -2.15
N ILE A 42 4.85 -0.99 -1.52
CA ILE A 42 4.42 -1.22 -0.14
C ILE A 42 5.61 -1.79 0.61
N ASN A 43 5.91 -1.20 1.76
CA ASN A 43 6.90 -1.71 2.70
C ASN A 43 6.28 -1.88 4.09
N MET A 44 6.52 -3.03 4.71
CA MET A 44 6.02 -3.39 6.04
C MET A 44 6.99 -2.97 7.17
N ASP A 45 8.23 -2.60 6.83
CA ASP A 45 9.20 -2.11 7.79
C ASP A 45 8.90 -0.64 8.14
N PRO A 46 8.53 -0.31 9.39
CA PRO A 46 8.22 1.07 9.78
C PRO A 46 9.46 1.97 9.76
N ASP A 47 10.66 1.39 9.85
CA ASP A 47 11.94 2.09 9.92
C ASP A 47 12.64 2.16 8.54
N CYS A 48 11.93 1.84 7.46
CA CYS A 48 12.50 1.91 6.12
C CYS A 48 12.76 3.35 5.67
N GLY A 49 13.80 3.52 4.83
CA GLY A 49 14.04 4.77 4.10
C GLY A 49 12.94 5.06 3.06
N SER A 50 13.09 6.18 2.34
CA SER A 50 12.16 6.53 1.27
C SER A 50 12.27 5.56 0.09
N LEU A 51 11.18 5.41 -0.68
CA LEU A 51 11.23 4.62 -1.92
C LEU A 51 12.29 5.18 -2.88
N ARG A 52 12.45 6.51 -2.92
CA ARG A 52 13.43 7.15 -3.79
C ARG A 52 14.85 6.69 -3.49
N GLU A 53 15.26 6.73 -2.23
CA GLU A 53 16.60 6.30 -1.81
C GLU A 53 16.87 4.83 -2.18
N PHE A 54 15.86 3.97 -2.03
CA PHE A 54 15.97 2.56 -2.43
C PHE A 54 16.15 2.36 -3.94
N LEU A 55 15.53 3.19 -4.77
CA LEU A 55 15.57 3.06 -6.23
C LEU A 55 16.78 3.77 -6.88
N GLU A 56 17.51 4.62 -6.16
CA GLU A 56 18.68 5.28 -6.73
C GLU A 56 19.87 4.32 -6.93
N PRO A 57 20.66 4.49 -8.02
CA PRO A 57 20.59 5.53 -9.04
C PRO A 57 19.61 5.22 -10.20
N ALA A 58 18.97 4.05 -10.18
CA ALA A 58 18.15 3.58 -11.29
C ALA A 58 16.94 4.51 -11.55
N ALA A 59 16.36 5.08 -10.49
CA ALA A 59 15.29 6.06 -10.61
C ALA A 59 15.73 7.25 -11.48
N SER A 60 16.88 7.86 -11.20
CA SER A 60 17.42 8.98 -11.99
C SER A 60 17.63 8.63 -13.46
N VAL A 61 18.08 7.42 -13.76
CA VAL A 61 18.30 6.95 -15.14
C VAL A 61 16.96 6.74 -15.86
N LEU A 62 15.92 6.31 -15.15
CA LEU A 62 14.64 5.87 -15.72
C LEU A 62 13.56 6.95 -15.74
N ASP A 63 13.66 7.97 -14.87
CA ASP A 63 12.69 9.07 -14.79
C ASP A 63 12.40 9.74 -16.15
N PRO A 64 13.40 10.01 -17.03
CA PRO A 64 13.16 10.63 -18.33
C PRO A 64 12.28 9.80 -19.28
N PHE A 65 12.17 8.50 -19.07
CA PHE A 65 11.33 7.62 -19.90
C PHE A 65 9.86 7.67 -19.51
N GLU A 66 9.52 8.35 -18.41
CA GLU A 66 8.15 8.55 -17.94
C GLU A 66 7.34 7.24 -17.90
N LEU A 67 7.88 6.19 -17.28
CA LEU A 67 7.31 4.84 -17.30
C LEU A 67 5.81 4.81 -16.94
N GLY A 68 5.36 5.65 -16.00
CA GLY A 68 3.95 5.75 -15.60
C GLY A 68 3.00 6.33 -16.68
N LYS A 69 3.54 7.00 -17.70
CA LYS A 69 2.78 7.51 -18.85
C LYS A 69 2.70 6.52 -20.00
N MET A 70 3.44 5.40 -19.94
CA MET A 70 3.37 4.38 -20.97
C MET A 70 1.96 3.79 -21.08
N ARG A 71 1.55 3.45 -22.30
CA ARG A 71 0.26 2.84 -22.62
C ARG A 71 0.49 1.63 -23.51
N TYR A 72 -0.34 0.60 -23.35
CA TYR A 72 -0.31 -0.54 -24.24
C TYR A 72 -0.62 -0.10 -25.66
N LYS A 73 0.28 -0.39 -26.60
CA LYS A 73 0.01 -0.19 -28.04
C LYS A 73 -1.05 -1.18 -28.54
N TRP A 74 -1.02 -2.41 -28.02
CA TRP A 74 -1.96 -3.48 -28.35
C TRP A 74 -2.01 -4.49 -27.19
N ARG A 75 -3.18 -5.11 -26.95
CA ARG A 75 -3.39 -6.16 -25.95
C ARG A 75 -4.40 -7.19 -26.47
N GLN A 76 -4.07 -8.47 -26.36
CA GLN A 76 -5.00 -9.59 -26.54
C GLN A 76 -5.11 -10.37 -25.22
N TRP A 77 -6.31 -10.84 -24.89
CA TRP A 77 -6.57 -11.67 -23.72
C TRP A 77 -7.58 -12.76 -24.09
N ALA A 78 -7.55 -13.88 -23.37
CA ALA A 78 -8.48 -14.99 -23.54
C ALA A 78 -8.99 -15.44 -22.17
N VAL A 79 -10.22 -15.93 -22.12
CA VAL A 79 -10.78 -16.62 -20.94
C VAL A 79 -10.71 -18.10 -21.23
N TYR A 80 -10.05 -18.85 -20.37
CA TYR A 80 -10.06 -20.30 -20.41
C TYR A 80 -11.26 -20.83 -19.59
N PRO A 81 -11.93 -21.90 -20.04
CA PRO A 81 -12.99 -22.54 -19.28
C PRO A 81 -12.46 -23.21 -18.00
#